data_AF-A0A2N6FF48-F1
#
_entry.id   AF-A0A2N6FF48-F1
#
_cell.length_a   1.000
_cell.length_b   1.000
_cell.length_c   1.000
_cell.angle_alpha   90.00
_cell.angle_beta   90.00
_cell.angle_gamma   90.00
#
_symmetry.space_group_name_H-M   'P 1'
#
loop_
_entity.id
_entity.type
_entity.pdbx_description
1 polymer ?
#
loop_
_entity_poly.entity_id
_entity_poly.type
_entity_poly.pdbx_seq_one_letter_code
_entity_poly.pdbx_strand_id
1 'polypeptide(L)'
;MKKARARHILVPGEADCNTLKSMIENGEDFAAVAKAHSKCPSGRQGGDLGEFYPGQMVREFDEVVFTGEVGKVLGPVKTQFGYHLIEITSRTE
;
A
#
# COMPACT_ATOMS: atom_id res chain seq x y z
N MET A 1 21.84 3.13 3.53
CA MET A 1 20.82 4.06 2.97
C MET A 1 19.50 3.38 3.16
N LYS A 2 18.58 4.00 3.92
CA LYS A 2 17.27 3.40 4.20
C LYS A 2 16.51 3.20 2.90
N LYS A 3 16.08 1.97 2.62
CA LYS A 3 15.27 1.63 1.46
C LYS A 3 14.13 0.73 1.90
N ALA A 4 12.97 0.90 1.30
CA ALA A 4 11.81 0.07 1.57
C ALA A 4 11.21 -0.42 0.27
N ARG A 5 10.65 -1.63 0.30
CA ARG A 5 9.82 -2.18 -0.74
C ARG A 5 8.41 -2.32 -0.19
N ALA A 6 7.45 -1.77 -0.90
CA ALA A 6 6.05 -1.84 -0.51
C ALA A 6 5.17 -1.98 -1.75
N ARG A 7 3.98 -2.53 -1.52
CA ARG A 7 2.89 -2.56 -2.49
C ARG A 7 1.71 -1.76 -1.96
N HIS A 8 0.92 -1.16 -2.85
CA HIS A 8 -0.21 -0.34 -2.45
C HIS A 8 -1.45 -0.50 -3.34
N ILE A 9 -2.61 -0.23 -2.75
CA ILE A 9 -3.91 -0.22 -3.42
C ILE A 9 -4.52 1.16 -3.23
N LEU A 10 -4.71 1.89 -4.33
CA LEU A 10 -5.38 3.18 -4.33
C LEU A 10 -6.86 2.98 -4.65
N VAL A 11 -7.73 3.44 -3.77
CA VAL A 11 -9.18 3.47 -3.98
C VAL A 11 -9.73 4.87 -3.67
N PRO A 12 -10.80 5.31 -4.36
CA PRO A 12 -11.37 6.63 -4.14
C PRO A 12 -12.18 6.73 -2.83
N GLY A 13 -12.74 5.61 -2.35
CA GLY A 13 -13.60 5.56 -1.17
C GLY A 13 -12.93 4.90 0.04
N GLU A 14 -13.16 5.48 1.23
CA GLU A 14 -12.74 4.89 2.50
C GLU A 14 -13.43 3.55 2.77
N ALA A 15 -14.71 3.46 2.42
CA ALA A 15 -15.50 2.24 2.57
C ALA A 15 -14.90 1.08 1.76
N ASP A 16 -14.58 1.34 0.49
CA ASP A 16 -13.89 0.36 -0.36
C ASP A 16 -12.56 -0.06 0.28
N CYS A 17 -11.78 0.91 0.76
CA CYS A 17 -10.50 0.67 1.40
C CYS A 17 -10.63 -0.29 2.60
N ASN A 18 -11.61 -0.05 3.47
CA ASN A 18 -11.87 -0.89 4.62
C ASN A 18 -12.35 -2.29 4.23
N THR A 19 -13.22 -2.40 3.22
CA THR A 19 -13.66 -3.70 2.69
C THR A 19 -12.49 -4.50 2.15
N LEU A 20 -11.62 -3.89 1.34
CA LEU A 20 -10.43 -4.56 0.78
C LEU A 20 -9.45 -4.98 1.87
N LYS A 21 -9.27 -4.14 2.90
CA LYS A 21 -8.44 -4.49 4.05
C LYS A 21 -8.97 -5.75 4.74
N SER A 22 -10.26 -5.79 5.05
CA SER A 22 -10.87 -6.97 5.67
C SER A 22 -10.77 -8.22 4.79
N MET A 23 -10.89 -8.09 3.47
CA MET A 23 -10.68 -9.22 2.55
C MET A 23 -9.25 -9.76 2.66
N ILE A 24 -8.24 -8.88 2.64
CA ILE A 24 -6.84 -9.29 2.75
C ILE A 24 -6.54 -9.90 4.12
N GLU A 25 -7.11 -9.32 5.20
CA GLU A 25 -7.00 -9.89 6.56
C GLU A 25 -7.69 -11.26 6.68
N ASN A 26 -8.72 -11.53 5.87
CA ASN A 26 -9.38 -12.84 5.77
C ASN A 26 -8.62 -13.86 4.91
N GLY A 27 -7.47 -13.47 4.32
CA GLY A 27 -6.61 -14.37 3.54
C GLY A 27 -6.70 -14.20 2.02
N GLU A 28 -7.38 -13.17 1.52
CA GLU A 28 -7.34 -12.82 0.09
C GLU A 28 -5.96 -12.31 -0.32
N ASP A 29 -5.58 -12.60 -1.57
CA ASP A 29 -4.28 -12.16 -2.09
C ASP A 29 -4.30 -10.66 -2.41
N PHE A 30 -3.42 -9.91 -1.74
CA PHE A 30 -3.30 -8.46 -1.94
C PHE A 30 -3.06 -8.10 -3.41
N ALA A 31 -2.26 -8.89 -4.15
CA ALA A 31 -1.97 -8.59 -5.55
C ALA A 31 -3.20 -8.83 -6.45
N ALA A 32 -4.02 -9.82 -6.17
CA ALA A 32 -5.32 -10.03 -6.84
C ALA A 32 -6.27 -8.86 -6.57
N VAL A 33 -6.40 -8.45 -5.30
CA VAL A 33 -7.23 -7.31 -4.91
C VAL A 33 -6.74 -6.01 -5.56
N ALA A 34 -5.42 -5.78 -5.57
CA ALA A 34 -4.82 -4.63 -6.21
C ALA A 34 -5.08 -4.60 -7.73
N LYS A 35 -5.00 -5.74 -8.41
CA LYS A 35 -5.30 -5.85 -9.85
C LYS A 35 -6.76 -5.54 -10.16
N ALA A 36 -7.67 -5.95 -9.28
CA ALA A 36 -9.10 -5.78 -9.48
C ALA A 36 -9.60 -4.37 -9.12
N HIS A 37 -9.07 -3.78 -8.04
CA HIS A 37 -9.65 -2.57 -7.44
C HIS A 37 -8.74 -1.34 -7.46
N SER A 38 -7.42 -1.49 -7.60
CA SER A 38 -6.51 -0.34 -7.55
C SER A 38 -6.70 0.57 -8.76
N LYS A 39 -6.86 1.87 -8.50
CA LYS A 39 -6.88 2.92 -9.52
C LYS A 39 -5.49 3.35 -9.98
N CYS A 40 -4.43 2.87 -9.33
CA CYS A 40 -3.06 3.19 -9.69
C CYS A 40 -2.57 2.28 -10.83
N PRO A 41 -1.73 2.75 -11.77
CA PRO A 41 -1.13 1.91 -12.80
C PRO A 41 -0.35 0.70 -12.24
N SER A 42 0.22 0.84 -11.03
CA SER A 42 0.88 -0.26 -10.30
C SER A 42 -0.07 -1.40 -9.94
N GLY A 43 -1.39 -1.17 -9.92
CA GLY A 43 -2.40 -2.20 -9.71
C GLY A 43 -2.24 -3.39 -10.65
N ARG A 44 -1.83 -3.17 -11.91
CA ARG A 44 -1.56 -4.24 -12.87
C ARG A 44 -0.45 -5.20 -12.42
N GLN A 45 0.49 -4.72 -11.62
CA GLN A 45 1.58 -5.50 -11.03
C GLN A 45 1.26 -5.93 -9.59
N GLY A 46 -0.02 -5.97 -9.21
CA GLY A 46 -0.41 -6.33 -7.84
C GLY A 46 -0.13 -5.22 -6.83
N GLY A 47 -0.04 -3.98 -7.30
CA GLY A 47 0.24 -2.81 -6.45
C GLY A 47 1.72 -2.61 -6.14
N ASP A 48 2.63 -3.45 -6.67
CA ASP A 48 4.07 -3.33 -6.39
C ASP A 48 4.62 -1.97 -6.86
N LEU A 49 5.27 -1.25 -5.95
CA LEU A 49 5.96 0.01 -6.23
C LEU A 49 7.48 -0.20 -6.42
N GLY A 50 7.98 -1.40 -6.17
CA GLY A 50 9.41 -1.67 -6.15
C GLY A 50 10.10 -1.07 -4.93
N GLU A 51 11.42 -0.96 -5.00
CA GLU A 51 12.25 -0.37 -3.94
C GLU A 51 12.30 1.15 -4.10
N PHE A 52 12.03 1.86 -3.01
CA PHE A 52 12.11 3.30 -2.93
C PHE A 52 12.80 3.76 -1.64
N TYR A 53 13.22 5.01 -1.67
CA TYR A 53 13.92 5.71 -0.60
C TYR A 53 12.98 6.72 0.08
N PRO A 54 13.22 7.06 1.35
CA PRO A 54 12.45 8.09 2.03
C PRO A 54 12.51 9.41 1.26
N GLY A 55 11.36 10.07 1.14
CA GLY A 55 11.18 11.31 0.39
C GLY A 55 10.86 11.14 -1.10
N GLN A 56 10.77 9.91 -1.63
CA GLN A 56 10.35 9.67 -3.02
C GLN A 56 8.83 9.56 -3.18
N MET A 57 8.12 9.24 -2.09
CA MET A 57 6.65 9.12 -2.06
C MET A 57 6.01 10.29 -1.31
N VAL A 58 4.69 10.38 -1.34
CA VAL A 58 3.95 11.37 -0.53
C VAL A 58 4.25 11.16 0.96
N ARG A 59 4.29 12.26 1.72
CA ARG A 59 4.74 12.25 3.12
C ARG A 59 3.97 11.23 3.97
N GLU A 60 2.65 11.20 3.81
CA GLU A 60 1.75 10.28 4.52
C GLU A 60 2.07 8.80 4.22
N PHE A 61 2.49 8.50 2.99
CA PHE A 61 2.89 7.15 2.59
C PHE A 61 4.25 6.79 3.17
N ASP A 62 5.20 7.72 3.08
CA ASP A 62 6.56 7.53 3.56
C ASP A 62 6.59 7.30 5.08
N GLU A 63 5.84 8.11 5.83
CA GLU A 63 5.69 7.94 7.28
C GLU A 63 5.17 6.53 7.61
N VAL A 64 4.13 6.06 6.92
CA VAL A 64 3.56 4.72 7.17
C VAL A 64 4.52 3.59 6.82
N VAL A 65 5.26 3.68 5.71
CA VAL A 65 6.22 2.65 5.32
C VAL A 65 7.43 2.59 6.28
N PHE A 66 7.94 3.74 6.70
CA PHE A 66 9.12 3.79 7.56
C PHE A 66 8.81 3.66 9.05
N THR A 67 7.54 3.80 9.47
CA THR A 67 7.10 3.55 10.86
C THR A 67 6.38 2.22 11.06
N GLY A 68 5.72 1.72 10.02
CA GLY A 68 4.87 0.54 10.10
C GLY A 68 5.62 -0.78 10.21
N GLU A 69 4.85 -1.86 10.42
CA GLU A 69 5.38 -3.21 10.54
C GLU A 69 5.53 -3.88 9.17
N VAL A 70 6.70 -4.49 8.92
CA VAL A 70 6.96 -5.24 7.69
C VAL A 70 6.12 -6.51 7.67
N GLY A 71 5.48 -6.80 6.53
CA GLY A 71 4.61 -7.95 6.34
C GLY A 71 3.16 -7.73 6.77
N LYS A 72 2.79 -6.53 7.22
CA LYS A 72 1.40 -6.16 7.53
C LYS A 72 0.82 -5.16 6.55
N VAL A 73 -0.50 -5.26 6.38
CA VAL A 73 -1.30 -4.28 5.65
C VAL A 73 -1.60 -3.11 6.58
N LEU A 74 -1.10 -1.95 6.20
CA LEU A 74 -1.22 -0.67 6.88
C LEU A 74 -2.19 0.22 6.11
N GLY A 75 -3.10 0.86 6.84
CA GLY A 75 -4.10 1.75 6.28
C GLY A 75 -5.46 1.61 6.97
N PRO A 76 -6.46 2.38 6.50
CA PRO A 76 -6.45 3.20 5.28
C PRO A 76 -5.68 4.52 5.43
N VAL A 77 -4.78 4.83 4.48
CA VAL A 77 -3.99 6.07 4.45
C VAL A 77 -4.62 7.06 3.49
N LYS A 78 -5.14 8.17 4.02
CA LYS A 78 -5.74 9.23 3.20
C LYS A 78 -4.66 10.13 2.62
N THR A 79 -4.68 10.32 1.31
CA THR A 79 -3.82 11.26 0.59
C THR A 79 -4.68 12.15 -0.31
N GLN A 80 -4.06 13.10 -1.00
CA GLN A 80 -4.74 13.91 -2.02
C GLN A 80 -5.32 13.11 -3.19
N PHE A 81 -4.85 11.88 -3.43
CA PHE A 81 -5.32 11.02 -4.52
C PHE A 81 -6.51 10.11 -4.13
N GLY A 82 -6.75 9.94 -2.82
CA GLY A 82 -7.76 9.04 -2.28
C GLY A 82 -7.23 8.27 -1.07
N TYR A 83 -7.67 7.02 -0.93
CA TYR A 83 -7.29 6.15 0.17
C TYR A 83 -6.36 5.05 -0.30
N HIS A 84 -5.29 4.82 0.45
CA HIS A 84 -4.25 3.85 0.14
C HIS A 84 -4.19 2.76 1.22
N LEU A 85 -4.22 1.51 0.81
CA LEU A 85 -3.70 0.40 1.61
C LEU A 85 -2.26 0.16 1.21
N ILE A 86 -1.39 -0.01 2.19
CA ILE A 86 0.05 -0.17 1.99
C ILE A 86 0.46 -1.47 2.67
N GLU A 87 1.21 -2.31 1.99
CA GLU A 87 1.83 -3.47 2.61
C GLU A 87 3.33 -3.42 2.36
N ILE A 88 4.09 -3.42 3.45
CA ILE A 88 5.55 -3.35 3.38
C ILE A 88 6.07 -4.77 3.18
N THR A 89 6.69 -5.06 2.04
CA THR A 89 7.23 -6.39 1.74
C THR A 89 8.65 -6.55 2.26
N SER A 90 9.45 -5.47 2.24
CA SER A 90 10.76 -5.45 2.88
C SER A 90 11.16 -4.03 3.30
N ARG A 91 11.97 -3.93 4.35
CA ARG A 91 12.59 -2.67 4.77
C ARG A 91 14.04 -2.91 5.16
N THR A 92 14.93 -2.05 4.69
CA THR A 92 16.35 -2.05 5.01
C THR A 92 16.70 -0.68 5.57
N GLU A 93 17.39 -0.63 6.70
CA GLU A 93 17.83 0.61 7.35
C GLU A 93 19.31 0.91 7.09
#